data_AF-A0A8T3TQ24-F1
#
_entry.id   AF-A0A8T3TQ24-F1
#
_cell.length_a   1.000
_cell.length_b   1.000
_cell.length_c   1.000
_cell.angle_alpha   90.00
_cell.angle_beta   90.00
_cell.angle_gamma   90.00
#
_symmetry.space_group_name_H-M   'P 1'
#
loop_
_entity.id
_entity.type
_entity.pdbx_description
1 polymer ?
#
loop_
_entity_poly.entity_id
_entity_poly.type
_entity_poly.pdbx_seq_one_letter_code
_entity_poly.pdbx_strand_id
1 'polypeptide(L)'
;MAILRSSIDPEAPTARDNASAMQALVDDLRARTTALTHYGAGGDDRSIERHRERGKLPVRERIDRLLDPGSAFLELSAHAANGVYD
;
A
#
# COMPACT_ATOMS: atom_id res chain seq x y z
N MET A 1 -15.53 -25.95 22.29
CA MET A 1 -14.65 -25.24 21.35
C MET A 1 -13.49 -24.68 22.15
N ALA A 2 -12.24 -24.88 21.72
CA ALA A 2 -11.07 -24.42 22.47
C ALA A 2 -10.90 -22.91 22.27
N ILE A 3 -11.06 -22.13 23.34
CA ILE A 3 -10.84 -20.68 23.34
C ILE A 3 -9.36 -20.42 23.56
N LEU A 4 -8.73 -19.68 22.66
CA LEU A 4 -7.37 -19.17 22.86
C LEU A 4 -7.43 -17.95 23.78
N ARG A 5 -6.78 -18.04 24.94
CA ARG A 5 -6.61 -16.91 25.85
C ARG A 5 -5.26 -16.27 25.56
N SER A 6 -5.28 -14.99 25.18
CA SER A 6 -4.04 -14.21 25.07
C SER A 6 -3.38 -14.08 26.44
N SER A 7 -2.06 -14.26 26.50
CA SER A 7 -1.24 -13.97 27.67
C SER A 7 -0.60 -12.58 27.60
N ILE A 8 -0.89 -11.80 26.55
CA ILE A 8 -0.36 -10.45 26.35
C ILE A 8 -1.31 -9.46 27.02
N ASP A 9 -0.74 -8.61 27.90
CA ASP A 9 -1.37 -7.40 28.39
C ASP A 9 -1.05 -6.24 27.43
N PRO A 10 -2.05 -5.66 26.73
CA PRO A 10 -1.84 -4.55 25.80
C PRO A 10 -1.27 -3.28 26.45
N GLU A 11 -1.49 -3.09 27.75
CA GLU A 11 -1.07 -1.89 28.48
C GLU A 11 0.34 -2.02 29.08
N ALA A 12 0.93 -3.22 29.01
CA ALA A 12 2.29 -3.45 29.46
C ALA A 12 3.29 -2.62 28.64
N PRO A 13 4.36 -2.07 29.26
CA PRO A 13 5.35 -1.26 28.55
C PRO A 13 5.94 -1.97 27.31
N THR A 14 6.26 -3.25 27.43
CA THR A 14 6.80 -4.06 26.32
C THR A 14 5.84 -4.19 25.15
N ALA A 15 4.53 -4.31 25.42
CA ALA A 15 3.51 -4.37 24.36
C ALA A 15 3.40 -3.03 23.63
N ARG A 16 3.48 -1.91 24.36
CA ARG A 16 3.48 -0.56 23.78
C ARG A 16 4.74 -0.29 22.96
N ASP A 17 5.91 -0.69 23.45
CA ASP A 17 7.18 -0.53 22.73
C ASP A 17 7.17 -1.33 21.42
N ASN A 18 6.70 -2.58 21.47
CA ASN A 18 6.55 -3.43 20.29
C ASN A 18 5.55 -2.83 19.28
N ALA A 19 4.42 -2.31 19.77
CA ALA A 19 3.41 -1.66 18.94
C ALA A 19 3.98 -0.41 18.26
N SER A 20 4.73 0.42 18.99
CA SER A 20 5.37 1.62 18.44
C SER A 20 6.42 1.28 17.38
N ALA A 21 7.29 0.29 17.64
CA ALA A 21 8.29 -0.15 16.68
C ALA A 21 7.65 -0.72 15.40
N MET A 22 6.60 -1.54 15.55
CA MET A 22 5.86 -2.07 14.40
C MET A 22 5.14 -0.97 13.63
N GLN A 23 4.52 -0.01 14.33
CA GLN A 23 3.81 1.10 13.69
C GLN A 23 4.75 1.93 12.81
N ALA A 24 5.98 2.18 13.25
CA ALA A 24 6.98 2.88 12.45
C ALA A 24 7.30 2.15 11.13
N LEU A 25 7.41 0.81 11.16
CA LEU A 25 7.64 0.00 9.95
C LEU A 25 6.41 -0.01 9.02
N VAL A 26 5.21 -0.08 9.60
CA VAL A 26 3.95 -0.02 8.84
C VAL A 26 3.79 1.33 8.14
N ASP A 27 4.14 2.42 8.82
CA ASP A 27 4.04 3.77 8.27
C ASP A 27 5.04 3.99 7.13
N ASP A 28 6.28 3.51 7.28
CA ASP A 28 7.27 3.51 6.18
C ASP A 28 6.78 2.69 4.98
N LEU A 29 6.26 1.48 5.21
CA LEU A 29 5.70 0.64 4.15
C LEU A 29 4.53 1.35 3.42
N ARG A 30 3.62 2.00 4.17
CA ARG A 30 2.48 2.74 3.61
C ARG A 30 2.93 3.96 2.81
N ALA A 31 3.94 4.68 3.28
CA ALA A 31 4.50 5.84 2.57
C ALA A 31 5.10 5.41 1.23
N ARG A 32 5.93 4.35 1.22
CA ARG A 32 6.53 3.80 -0.01
C ARG A 32 5.47 3.27 -0.96
N THR A 33 4.47 2.56 -0.44
CA THR A 33 3.36 2.04 -1.25
C THR A 33 2.57 3.18 -1.88
N THR A 34 2.26 4.24 -1.12
CA THR A 34 1.57 5.44 -1.62
C THR A 34 2.37 6.13 -2.74
N ALA A 35 3.68 6.25 -2.58
CA ALA A 35 4.53 6.81 -3.63
C ALA A 35 4.46 5.96 -4.91
N LEU A 36 4.59 4.64 -4.78
CA LEU A 36 4.49 3.72 -5.93
C LEU A 36 3.09 3.71 -6.57
N THR A 37 2.02 3.83 -5.78
CA THR A 37 0.66 3.82 -6.31
C THR A 37 0.34 5.12 -7.05
N HIS A 38 0.86 6.25 -6.57
CA HIS A 38 0.64 7.56 -7.17
C HIS A 38 1.43 7.74 -8.46
N TYR A 39 2.73 7.42 -8.44
CA TYR A 39 3.65 7.65 -9.56
C TYR A 39 3.83 6.43 -10.49
N GLY A 40 3.46 5.23 -10.04
CA GLY A 40 3.85 3.97 -10.68
C GLY A 40 5.28 3.56 -10.31
N ALA A 41 5.69 2.34 -10.69
CA ALA A 41 7.01 1.77 -10.39
C ALA A 41 8.18 2.43 -11.18
N GLY A 42 8.16 3.76 -11.32
CA GLY A 42 9.15 4.55 -12.07
C GLY A 42 8.55 5.67 -12.92
N GLY A 43 7.25 5.95 -12.82
CA GLY A 43 6.61 7.00 -13.60
C GLY A 43 6.85 8.38 -12.98
N ASP A 44 7.34 9.33 -13.77
CA ASP A 44 7.28 10.74 -13.41
C ASP A 44 5.86 11.28 -13.67
N ASP A 45 5.48 12.39 -13.00
CA ASP A 45 4.19 13.07 -13.23
C ASP A 45 3.95 13.35 -14.72
N ARG A 46 5.04 13.61 -15.45
CA ARG A 46 5.02 13.83 -16.89
C ARG A 46 4.50 12.63 -17.67
N SER A 47 4.77 11.40 -17.25
CA SER A 47 4.27 10.18 -17.91
C SER A 47 2.78 9.98 -17.68
N ILE A 48 2.29 10.34 -16.50
CA ILE A 48 0.85 10.33 -16.17
C ILE A 48 0.13 11.40 -17.00
N GLU A 49 0.69 12.61 -17.06
CA GLU A 49 0.11 13.70 -17.85
C GLU A 49 0.05 13.36 -19.33
N ARG A 50 1.13 12.81 -19.91
CA ARG A 50 1.13 12.33 -21.30
C ARG A 50 0.07 11.26 -21.56
N HIS A 51 -0.28 10.43 -20.58
CA HIS A 51 -1.39 9.48 -20.71
C HIS A 51 -2.74 10.21 -20.76
N ARG A 52 -2.95 11.19 -19.88
CA ARG A 52 -4.15 12.02 -19.83
C ARG A 52 -4.34 12.85 -21.09
N GLU A 53 -3.29 13.50 -21.60
CA GLU A 53 -3.30 14.28 -22.85
C GLU A 53 -3.76 13.44 -24.05
N ARG A 54 -3.46 12.14 -24.05
CA ARG A 54 -3.91 11.18 -25.07
C ARG A 54 -5.33 10.66 -24.85
N GLY A 55 -6.07 11.22 -23.89
CA GLY A 55 -7.41 10.79 -23.51
C GLY A 55 -7.44 9.44 -22.79
N LYS A 56 -6.31 8.96 -22.25
CA LYS A 56 -6.22 7.65 -21.59
C LYS A 56 -6.25 7.82 -20.08
N LEU A 57 -7.02 6.97 -19.41
CA LEU A 57 -7.00 6.87 -17.96
C LEU A 57 -5.70 6.19 -17.48
N PRO A 58 -5.10 6.64 -16.36
CA PRO A 58 -4.11 5.87 -15.62
C PRO A 58 -4.62 4.48 -15.22
N VAL A 59 -3.72 3.51 -15.04
CA VAL A 59 -4.11 2.11 -14.83
C VAL A 59 -4.98 1.90 -13.58
N ARG A 60 -4.63 2.54 -12.45
CA ARG A 60 -5.41 2.42 -11.21
C ARG A 60 -6.80 3.03 -11.34
N GLU A 61 -6.94 4.15 -12.04
CA GLU A 61 -8.27 4.71 -12.34
C GLU A 61 -9.12 3.77 -13.21
N ARG A 62 -8.51 2.96 -14.08
CA ARG A 62 -9.25 1.93 -14.83
C ARG A 62 -9.74 0.81 -13.93
N ILE A 63 -8.90 0.38 -12.97
CA ILE A 63 -9.27 -0.64 -11.99
C ILE A 63 -10.42 -0.13 -11.14
N ASP A 64 -10.32 1.09 -10.60
CA ASP A 64 -11.37 1.68 -9.75
C ASP A 64 -12.72 1.81 -10.47
N ARG A 65 -12.72 2.10 -11.78
CA ARG A 65 -13.94 2.14 -12.60
C ARG A 65 -14.48 0.76 -12.99
N LEU A 66 -13.62 -0.26 -13.00
CA LEU A 66 -14.00 -1.62 -13.35
C LEU A 66 -14.62 -2.36 -12.16
N LEU A 67 -14.15 -2.05 -10.95
CA LEU A 67 -14.64 -2.67 -9.72
C LEU A 67 -16.02 -2.12 -9.32
N ASP A 68 -16.80 -2.99 -8.67
CA ASP A 68 -18.07 -2.58 -8.08
C ASP A 68 -17.83 -1.58 -6.93
N PRO A 69 -18.64 -0.51 -6.82
CA PRO A 69 -18.49 0.47 -5.74
C PRO A 69 -18.53 -0.19 -4.36
N GLY A 70 -17.50 0.07 -3.55
CA GLY A 70 -17.37 -0.48 -2.19
C GLY A 70 -16.86 -1.92 -2.12
N SER A 71 -16.56 -2.56 -3.26
CA SER A 71 -15.89 -3.86 -3.25
C SER A 71 -14.45 -3.74 -2.71
N ALA A 72 -14.00 -4.78 -2.01
CA ALA A 72 -12.63 -4.86 -1.54
C ALA A 72 -11.69 -5.21 -2.70
N PHE A 73 -10.51 -4.58 -2.74
CA PHE A 73 -9.45 -4.89 -3.69
C PHE A 73 -8.18 -5.34 -2.94
N LEU A 74 -7.68 -6.53 -3.27
CA LEU A 74 -6.42 -7.05 -2.76
C LEU A 74 -5.35 -6.98 -3.86
N GLU A 75 -4.44 -6.03 -3.73
CA GLU A 75 -3.33 -5.86 -4.67
C GLU A 75 -2.24 -6.91 -4.44
N LEU A 76 -1.66 -7.42 -5.54
CA LEU A 76 -0.59 -8.40 -5.52
C LEU A 76 0.74 -7.75 -5.90
N SER A 77 1.77 -8.01 -5.10
CA SER A 77 3.16 -7.63 -5.40
C SER A 77 3.36 -6.15 -5.75
N ALA A 78 2.75 -5.23 -4.98
CA ALA A 78 2.83 -3.78 -5.23
C ALA A 78 4.27 -3.21 -5.30
N HIS A 79 5.22 -3.87 -4.63
CA HIS A 79 6.65 -3.52 -4.62
C HIS A 79 7.49 -4.33 -5.62
N ALA A 80 6.87 -4.96 -6.62
CA ALA A 80 7.59 -5.66 -7.67
C ALA A 80 8.61 -4.73 -8.33
N ALA A 81 9.81 -5.26 -8.62
CA ALA A 81 10.96 -4.53 -9.20
C ALA A 81 11.59 -3.43 -8.32
N ASN A 82 11.14 -3.22 -7.08
CA ASN A 82 11.75 -2.22 -6.19
C ASN A 82 13.21 -2.59 -5.86
N GLY A 83 14.15 -1.70 -6.20
CA GLY A 83 15.59 -1.89 -5.96
C GLY A 83 16.26 -2.96 -6.84
N VAL A 84 15.62 -3.36 -7.94
CA VAL A 84 16.14 -4.42 -8.84
C VAL A 84 16.90 -3.86 -10.05
N TYR A 85 16.55 -2.65 -10.51
CA TYR A 85 17.08 -2.04 -11.74
C TYR A 85 17.66 -0.64 -11.47
N ASP A 86 18.68 -0.27 -12.25
CA ASP A 86 19.34 1.05 -12.26
C ASP A 86 18.85 1.94 -13.41
#